data_AF-A0A8H4EXD2-F1
#
_entry.id   AF-A0A8H4EXD2-F1
#
_cell.length_a   1.000
_cell.length_b   1.000
_cell.length_c   1.000
_cell.angle_alpha   90.00
_cell.angle_beta   90.00
_cell.angle_gamma   90.00
#
_symmetry.space_group_name_H-M   'P 1'
#
loop_
_entity.id
_entity.type
_entity.pdbx_description
1 polymer ?
#
loop_
_entity_poly.entity_id
_entity_poly.type
_entity_poly.pdbx_seq_one_letter_code
_entity_poly.pdbx_strand_id
1 'polypeptide(L)'
;MNPSDLYHQRPLNQLHLGVPPANTADLHQEDVDSEEDADSRPGKRSGRRKIKIEYIEDKSRRHITFSKRKAGIMKKAYELSTLTGTQVLLLVVSETGLLYTFTTPKLQPLVTRPEGKSLIQECLNAPDLSHLVRLLVVQIA
;
A
#
# COMPACT_ATOMS: atom_id res chain seq x y z
N MET A 1 15.39 5.66 -11.79
CA MET A 1 14.73 4.93 -10.69
C MET A 1 13.65 4.05 -11.30
N ASN A 2 13.68 2.74 -11.06
CA ASN A 2 12.79 1.77 -11.69
C ASN A 2 11.46 1.71 -10.90
N PRO A 3 10.26 1.72 -11.53
CA PRO A 3 8.97 1.61 -10.84
C PRO A 3 8.77 0.38 -9.95
N SER A 4 9.62 -0.64 -10.09
CA SER A 4 9.65 -1.83 -9.22
C SER A 4 10.27 -1.56 -7.83
N ASP A 5 11.05 -0.49 -7.66
CA ASP A 5 11.62 -0.10 -6.36
C ASP A 5 10.59 0.57 -5.42
N LEU A 6 9.43 0.97 -5.97
CA LEU A 6 8.41 1.78 -5.30
C LEU A 6 7.57 1.04 -4.25
N TYR A 7 7.76 -0.28 -4.09
CA TYR A 7 6.95 -1.11 -3.22
C TYR A 7 7.81 -2.00 -2.32
N HIS A 8 8.44 -1.40 -1.32
CA HIS A 8 8.96 -2.18 -0.20
C HIS A 8 7.79 -2.65 0.67
N GLN A 9 7.29 -3.87 0.40
CA GLN A 9 6.45 -4.60 1.34
C GLN A 9 7.40 -5.37 2.25
N ARG A 10 7.48 -5.02 3.54
CA ARG A 10 8.24 -5.80 4.51
C ARG A 10 7.38 -6.14 5.73
N PRO A 11 7.38 -7.41 6.18
CA PRO A 11 6.84 -7.79 7.48
C PRO A 11 7.48 -6.98 8.61
N LEU A 12 6.68 -6.52 9.59
CA LEU A 12 7.17 -5.73 10.74
C LEU A 12 8.31 -6.41 11.51
N ASN A 13 8.36 -7.74 11.46
CA ASN A 13 9.34 -8.59 12.13
C ASN A 13 10.64 -8.83 11.31
N GLN A 14 10.80 -8.28 10.10
CA GLN A 14 11.91 -8.65 9.20
C GLN A 14 12.69 -7.47 8.60
N LEU A 15 12.95 -6.42 9.39
CA LEU A 15 13.79 -5.29 8.99
C LEU A 15 15.30 -5.59 9.12
N HIS A 16 15.86 -6.51 8.33
CA HIS A 16 17.32 -6.64 8.12
C HIS A 16 17.76 -5.99 6.79
N LEU A 17 18.87 -5.25 6.81
CA LEU A 17 19.39 -4.41 5.71
C LEU A 17 20.58 -5.08 5.00
N GLY A 18 20.49 -5.30 3.69
CA GLY A 18 21.59 -5.75 2.82
C GLY A 18 21.32 -5.39 1.36
N VAL A 19 22.35 -4.92 0.63
CA VAL A 19 22.33 -4.46 -0.78
C VAL A 19 22.65 -5.65 -1.75
N PRO A 20 22.57 -5.52 -3.09
CA PRO A 20 21.83 -6.42 -4.00
C PRO A 20 22.71 -7.45 -4.75
N PRO A 21 22.14 -8.32 -5.60
CA PRO A 21 22.88 -8.84 -6.75
C PRO A 21 22.25 -8.46 -8.11
N ALA A 22 23.12 -8.43 -9.12
CA ALA A 22 22.90 -8.07 -10.51
C ALA A 22 22.38 -9.23 -11.39
N ASN A 23 21.76 -8.85 -12.52
CA ASN A 23 21.53 -9.53 -13.81
C ASN A 23 21.32 -11.05 -13.90
N THR A 24 20.23 -11.43 -14.59
CA THR A 24 20.16 -12.49 -15.63
C THR A 24 18.86 -12.27 -16.44
N ALA A 25 18.95 -11.97 -17.74
CA ALA A 25 18.68 -12.89 -18.88
C ALA A 25 17.19 -13.30 -18.97
N ASP A 26 16.42 -12.75 -19.92
CA ASP A 26 16.25 -13.22 -21.32
C ASP A 26 15.20 -14.35 -21.43
N LEU A 27 14.05 -14.06 -22.05
CA LEU A 27 13.19 -15.03 -22.73
C LEU A 27 12.34 -14.28 -23.79
N HIS A 28 12.74 -14.44 -25.04
CA HIS A 28 11.88 -14.37 -26.22
C HIS A 28 10.84 -15.51 -26.20
N GLN A 29 9.62 -15.25 -26.67
CA GLN A 29 8.83 -16.28 -27.35
C GLN A 29 7.93 -15.64 -28.42
N GLU A 30 8.09 -16.12 -29.65
CA GLU A 30 7.41 -15.75 -30.89
C GLU A 30 5.98 -16.29 -30.98
N ASP A 31 5.29 -15.79 -32.00
CA ASP A 31 3.87 -15.84 -32.35
C ASP A 31 3.25 -17.25 -32.52
N VAL A 32 1.98 -17.39 -32.14
CA VAL A 32 1.07 -18.39 -32.70
C VAL A 32 -0.30 -17.75 -32.91
N ASP A 33 -0.67 -17.59 -34.17
CA ASP A 33 -1.96 -17.11 -34.65
C ASP A 33 -2.93 -18.29 -34.75
N SER A 34 -4.12 -18.17 -34.17
CA SER A 34 -5.22 -19.14 -34.29
C SER A 34 -6.53 -18.44 -33.88
N GLU A 35 -7.25 -17.92 -34.88
CA GLU A 35 -8.65 -17.52 -34.77
C GLU A 35 -9.54 -18.77 -34.85
N GLU A 36 -10.49 -18.96 -33.92
CA GLU A 36 -11.87 -19.42 -34.21
C GLU A 36 -12.79 -19.36 -32.97
N ASP A 37 -14.06 -19.09 -33.27
CA ASP A 37 -15.15 -18.54 -32.46
C ASP A 37 -15.71 -19.40 -31.31
N ALA A 38 -16.00 -18.73 -30.18
CA ALA A 38 -17.11 -19.09 -29.29
C ALA A 38 -17.65 -17.85 -28.56
N ASP A 39 -18.83 -17.38 -28.96
CA ASP A 39 -19.65 -16.39 -28.28
C ASP A 39 -19.88 -16.76 -26.80
N SER A 40 -19.12 -16.13 -25.92
CA SER A 40 -19.45 -15.99 -24.50
C SER A 40 -19.07 -14.56 -24.08
N ARG A 41 -19.89 -13.59 -24.51
CA ARG A 41 -19.69 -12.15 -24.19
C ARG A 41 -19.23 -11.99 -22.74
N PRO A 42 -17.97 -11.62 -22.45
CA PRO A 42 -17.54 -11.42 -21.08
C PRO A 42 -18.33 -10.22 -20.57
N GLY A 43 -19.20 -10.49 -19.60
CA GLY A 43 -20.15 -9.54 -19.04
C GLY A 43 -19.50 -8.17 -18.88
N LYS A 44 -20.10 -7.16 -19.54
CA LYS A 44 -19.70 -5.75 -19.55
C LYS A 44 -19.07 -5.38 -18.21
N ARG A 45 -17.73 -5.25 -18.17
CA ARG A 45 -17.00 -4.88 -16.94
C ARG A 45 -17.66 -3.63 -16.40
N SER A 46 -18.37 -3.76 -15.29
CA SER A 46 -19.01 -2.62 -14.67
C SER A 46 -17.93 -1.56 -14.44
N GLY A 47 -18.11 -0.38 -15.02
CA GLY A 47 -17.21 0.75 -14.82
C GLY A 47 -17.06 1.11 -13.35
N ARG A 48 -16.14 2.04 -13.05
CA ARG A 48 -15.89 2.54 -11.70
C ARG A 48 -17.20 3.04 -11.07
N ARG A 49 -17.70 2.33 -10.06
CA ARG A 49 -18.89 2.75 -9.31
C ARG A 49 -18.49 3.70 -8.17
N LYS A 50 -19.34 4.70 -7.91
CA LYS A 50 -19.23 5.56 -6.73
C LYS A 50 -19.52 4.72 -5.47
N ILE A 51 -18.74 4.93 -4.41
CA ILE A 51 -18.94 4.31 -3.09
C ILE A 51 -18.97 5.41 -2.02
N LYS A 52 -19.59 5.14 -0.87
CA LYS A 52 -19.55 6.02 0.30
C LYS A 52 -18.14 6.05 0.91
N ILE A 53 -17.77 7.16 1.56
CA ILE A 53 -16.50 7.30 2.30
C ILE A 53 -16.79 6.94 3.77
N GLU A 54 -16.88 5.64 4.01
CA GLU A 54 -17.11 5.01 5.31
C GLU A 54 -16.33 3.68 5.35
N TYR A 55 -16.26 3.04 6.53
CA TYR A 55 -15.60 1.74 6.64
C TYR A 55 -16.32 0.69 5.78
N ILE A 56 -15.56 -0.07 4.99
CA ILE A 56 -16.11 -1.09 4.09
C ILE A 56 -16.24 -2.38 4.89
N GLU A 57 -17.44 -2.76 5.31
CA GLU A 57 -17.64 -3.96 6.15
C GLU A 57 -17.21 -5.26 5.45
N ASP A 58 -17.54 -5.40 4.16
CA ASP A 58 -17.18 -6.58 3.38
C ASP A 58 -15.65 -6.71 3.24
N LYS A 59 -15.08 -7.74 3.88
CA LYS A 59 -13.64 -7.98 3.99
C LYS A 59 -12.97 -8.09 2.63
N SER A 60 -13.57 -8.81 1.68
CA SER A 60 -12.99 -9.01 0.34
C SER A 60 -12.91 -7.69 -0.44
N ARG A 61 -14.01 -6.93 -0.47
CA ARG A 61 -14.08 -5.60 -1.07
C ARG A 61 -13.15 -4.62 -0.38
N ARG A 62 -13.02 -4.67 0.94
CA ARG A 62 -12.10 -3.82 1.72
C ARG A 62 -10.65 -4.13 1.35
N HIS A 63 -10.24 -5.40 1.30
CA HIS A 63 -8.90 -5.81 0.86
C HIS A 63 -8.59 -5.37 -0.57
N ILE A 64 -9.51 -5.59 -1.51
CA ILE A 64 -9.33 -5.15 -2.91
C ILE A 64 -9.22 -3.62 -2.98
N THR A 65 -10.05 -2.91 -2.23
CA THR A 65 -10.04 -1.45 -2.19
C THR A 65 -8.75 -0.91 -1.57
N PHE A 66 -8.29 -1.50 -0.47
CA PHE A 66 -7.01 -1.18 0.17
C PHE A 66 -5.87 -1.32 -0.84
N SER A 67 -5.75 -2.48 -1.50
CA SER A 67 -4.69 -2.73 -2.49
C SER A 67 -4.69 -1.70 -3.61
N LYS A 68 -5.87 -1.42 -4.20
CA LYS A 68 -5.99 -0.45 -5.29
C LYS A 68 -5.72 1.00 -4.85
N ARG A 69 -6.28 1.43 -3.71
CA ARG A 69 -6.10 2.79 -3.21
C ARG A 69 -4.68 3.03 -2.73
N LYS A 70 -4.08 2.08 -2.02
CA LYS A 70 -2.67 2.10 -1.60
C LYS A 70 -1.75 2.31 -2.80
N ALA A 71 -1.92 1.53 -3.87
CA ALA A 71 -1.13 1.71 -5.09
C ALA A 71 -1.34 3.11 -5.71
N GLY A 72 -2.60 3.57 -5.81
CA GLY A 72 -2.93 4.87 -6.36
C GLY A 72 -2.34 6.04 -5.57
N ILE A 73 -2.43 6.03 -4.24
CA ILE A 73 -1.88 7.10 -3.39
C ILE A 73 -0.35 7.08 -3.35
N MET A 74 0.28 5.91 -3.35
CA MET A 74 1.74 5.79 -3.47
C MET A 74 2.24 6.41 -4.78
N LYS A 75 1.57 6.11 -5.90
CA LYS A 75 1.87 6.73 -7.20
C LYS A 75 1.73 8.26 -7.15
N LYS A 76 0.68 8.76 -6.50
CA LYS A 76 0.46 10.21 -6.35
C LYS A 76 1.51 10.89 -5.48
N ALA A 77 1.95 10.26 -4.40
CA ALA A 77 3.04 10.77 -3.56
C ALA A 77 4.35 10.88 -4.35
N TYR A 78 4.66 9.87 -5.16
CA TYR A 78 5.80 9.89 -6.08
C TYR A 78 5.68 11.00 -7.12
N GLU A 79 4.56 11.07 -7.85
CA GLU A 79 4.30 12.11 -8.86
C GLU A 79 4.45 13.51 -8.25
N LEU A 80 3.85 13.76 -7.08
CA LEU A 80 3.93 15.04 -6.39
C LEU A 80 5.37 15.42 -6.06
N SER A 81 6.11 14.51 -5.41
CA SER A 81 7.51 14.77 -5.03
C SER A 81 8.40 15.03 -6.25
N THR A 82 8.16 14.31 -7.36
CA THR A 82 8.94 14.44 -8.60
C THR A 82 8.63 15.73 -9.32
N LEU A 83 7.35 16.08 -9.47
CA LEU A 83 6.92 17.27 -10.22
C LEU A 83 7.27 18.57 -9.50
N THR A 84 7.32 18.56 -8.17
CA THR A 84 7.45 19.79 -7.36
C THR A 84 8.76 19.88 -6.58
N GLY A 85 9.54 18.81 -6.52
CA GLY A 85 10.77 18.75 -5.70
C GLY A 85 10.52 18.79 -4.19
N THR A 86 9.27 18.67 -3.74
CA THR A 86 8.90 18.70 -2.31
C THR A 86 9.30 17.42 -1.58
N GLN A 87 9.57 17.54 -0.26
CA GLN A 87 9.78 16.38 0.58
C GLN A 87 8.43 15.78 1.00
N VAL A 88 8.24 14.47 0.83
CA VAL A 88 6.99 13.77 1.11
C VAL A 88 7.27 12.50 1.91
N LEU A 89 6.46 12.26 2.95
CA LEU A 89 6.41 11.02 3.72
C LEU A 89 4.97 10.51 3.70
N LEU A 90 4.78 9.25 3.32
CA LEU A 90 3.51 8.55 3.37
C LEU A 90 3.72 7.19 4.05
N LEU A 91 2.93 6.93 5.08
CA LEU A 91 2.88 5.66 5.82
C LEU A 91 1.47 5.07 5.68
N VAL A 92 1.37 3.79 5.34
CA VAL A 92 0.10 3.05 5.26
C VAL A 92 0.29 1.70 5.93
N VAL A 93 -0.56 1.36 6.91
CA VAL A 93 -0.51 0.08 7.61
C VAL A 93 -1.71 -0.77 7.19
N SER A 94 -1.51 -2.04 6.85
CA SER A 94 -2.62 -2.97 6.58
C SER A 94 -3.24 -3.51 7.87
N GLU A 95 -4.43 -4.12 7.74
CA GLU A 95 -5.05 -4.91 8.82
C GLU A 95 -4.15 -6.06 9.33
N THR A 96 -3.20 -6.52 8.51
CA THR A 96 -2.20 -7.53 8.89
C THR A 96 -0.95 -6.94 9.54
N GLY A 97 -0.92 -5.63 9.80
CA GLY A 97 0.21 -4.94 10.41
C GLY A 97 1.36 -4.65 9.44
N LEU A 98 1.22 -4.86 8.13
CA LEU A 98 2.30 -4.55 7.18
C LEU A 98 2.38 -3.04 6.96
N LEU A 99 3.55 -2.46 7.22
CA LEU A 99 3.84 -1.06 6.98
C LEU A 99 4.36 -0.86 5.55
N TYR A 100 3.61 -0.12 4.75
CA TYR A 100 3.99 0.34 3.42
C TYR A 100 4.40 1.81 3.49
N THR A 101 5.52 2.16 2.87
CA THR A 101 6.06 3.52 2.96
C THR A 101 6.44 4.07 1.60
N PHE A 102 6.26 5.38 1.44
CA PHE A 102 6.91 6.19 0.41
C PHE A 102 7.59 7.37 1.12
N THR A 103 8.88 7.56 0.86
CA THR A 103 9.66 8.62 1.49
C THR A 103 10.61 9.25 0.49
N THR A 104 10.74 10.56 0.48
CA THR A 104 11.83 11.25 -0.21
C THR A 104 13.14 11.16 0.60
N PRO A 105 14.33 11.37 -0.02
CA PRO A 105 15.62 11.07 0.61
C PRO A 105 15.86 11.72 1.98
N LYS A 106 15.47 12.99 2.17
CA LYS A 106 15.65 13.68 3.46
C LYS A 106 14.80 13.09 4.59
N LEU A 107 13.68 12.45 4.25
CA LEU A 107 12.75 11.87 5.22
C LEU A 107 12.95 10.36 5.42
N GLN A 108 13.73 9.72 4.54
CA GLN A 108 14.07 8.30 4.63
C GLN A 108 14.61 7.86 6.01
N PRO A 109 15.42 8.66 6.74
CA PRO A 109 15.87 8.31 8.09
C PRO A 109 14.75 7.99 9.08
N LEU A 110 13.55 8.56 8.91
CA LEU A 110 12.41 8.31 9.81
C LEU A 110 11.90 6.87 9.74
N VAL A 111 12.12 6.17 8.63
CA VAL A 111 11.68 4.77 8.45
C VAL A 111 12.83 3.78 8.41
N THR A 112 14.08 4.24 8.28
CA THR A 112 15.27 3.38 8.21
C THR A 112 16.04 3.31 9.52
N ARG A 113 16.14 4.43 10.26
CA ARG A 113 16.90 4.48 11.52
C ARG A 113 16.10 3.90 12.70
N PRO A 114 16.78 3.35 13.72
CA PRO A 114 16.11 2.76 14.89
C PRO A 114 15.19 3.73 15.62
N GLU A 115 15.59 5.01 15.76
CA GLU A 115 14.83 6.00 16.51
C GLU A 115 13.47 6.27 15.86
N GLY A 116 13.45 6.44 14.53
CA GLY A 116 12.23 6.64 13.76
C GLY A 116 11.33 5.39 13.75
N LYS A 117 11.93 4.20 13.61
CA LYS A 117 11.20 2.93 13.68
C LYS A 117 10.54 2.72 15.04
N SER A 118 11.25 3.02 16.12
CA SER A 118 10.74 2.91 17.49
C SER A 118 9.52 3.81 17.69
N LEU A 119 9.60 5.07 17.23
CA LEU A 119 8.48 6.00 17.32
C LEU A 119 7.26 5.50 16.54
N ILE A 120 7.45 5.03 15.31
CA ILE A 120 6.36 4.47 14.50
C ILE A 120 5.73 3.26 15.20
N GLN A 121 6.55 2.36 15.73
CA GLN A 121 6.08 1.16 16.42
C GLN A 121 5.31 1.50 17.71
N GLU A 122 5.79 2.47 18.49
CA GLU A 122 5.10 2.95 19.70
C GLU A 122 3.71 3.50 19.36
N CYS A 123 3.60 4.34 18.32
CA CYS A 123 2.31 4.87 17.89
C CYS A 123 1.34 3.78 17.42
N LEU A 124 1.82 2.73 16.75
CA LEU A 124 0.97 1.64 16.24
C LEU A 124 0.54 0.64 17.32
N ASN A 125 1.33 0.50 18.39
CA ASN A 125 1.02 -0.37 19.52
C ASN A 125 0.21 0.33 20.61
N ALA A 126 0.06 1.66 20.53
CA ALA A 126 -0.77 2.41 21.46
C ALA A 126 -2.21 1.86 21.43
N PRO A 127 -2.86 1.67 22.59
CA PRO A 127 -4.23 1.17 22.64
C PRO A 127 -5.16 2.12 21.90
N ASP A 128 -6.04 1.56 21.07
CA ASP A 128 -7.05 2.35 20.36
C ASP A 128 -8.10 2.87 21.35
N LEU A 129 -7.97 4.15 21.71
CA LEU A 129 -8.87 4.82 22.65
C LEU A 129 -10.27 5.04 22.09
N SER A 130 -10.50 4.82 20.79
CA SER A 130 -11.83 4.98 20.19
C SER A 130 -12.84 3.93 20.70
N HIS A 131 -12.37 2.76 21.17
CA HIS A 131 -13.21 1.78 21.87
C HIS A 131 -13.56 2.23 23.30
N LEU A 132 -12.66 2.90 24.01
CA LEU A 132 -12.88 3.38 25.38
C LEU A 132 -13.88 4.55 25.43
N VAL A 133 -13.81 5.47 24.47
CA VAL A 133 -14.80 6.57 24.38
C VAL A 133 -16.19 6.05 24.04
N ARG A 134 -16.31 5.01 23.21
CA ARG A 134 -17.59 4.33 22.94
C ARG A 134 -18.17 3.63 24.18
N LEU A 135 -17.34 2.96 24.97
CA LEU A 135 -17.78 2.30 26.21
C LEU A 135 -18.23 3.30 27.28
N LEU A 136 -17.48 4.41 27.45
CA LEU A 136 -17.84 5.43 28.43
C LEU A 136 -19.20 6.09 28.13
N VAL A 137 -19.51 6.34 26.86
CA VAL A 137 -20.80 6.94 26.46
C VAL A 137 -21.97 5.98 26.69
N VAL A 138 -21.77 4.66 26.54
CA VAL A 138 -22.82 3.65 26.78
C VAL A 138 -23.03 3.38 28.28
N GLN A 139 -22.03 3.59 29.13
CA GLN A 139 -22.17 3.36 30.58
C GLN A 139 -22.74 4.55 31.36
N ILE A 140 -22.86 5.73 30.73
CA ILE A 140 -23.41 6.95 31.35
C ILE A 140 -24.89 7.19 30.93
N ALA A 141 -25.41 6.44 29.94
CA ALA A 141 -26.80 6.49 29.48
C ALA A 141 -27.62 5.31 30.01
#